data_AF-A3BST0-F1
#
_entry.id   AF-A3BST0-F1
#
_cell.length_a   1.000
_cell.length_b   1.000
_cell.length_c   1.000
_cell.angle_alpha   90.00
_cell.angle_beta   90.00
_cell.angle_gamma   90.00
#
_symmetry.space_group_name_H-M   'P 1'
#
loop_
_entity.id
_entity.type
_entity.pdbx_description
1 polymer ?
#
loop_
_entity_poly.entity_id
_entity_poly.type
_entity_poly.pdbx_seq_one_letter_code
_entity_poly.pdbx_strand_id
1 'polypeptide(L)'
;MATFSGTDRLRDLQAFDNTKAGVKGLVDAGVTAIPYFFRHHPDPLPIAAPSEAAAAILVIDLAKADVDRGHVVSQVRSAAESAGLF
;
A
#
# COMPACT_ATOMS: atom_id res chain seq x y z
N MET A 1 9.06 28.82 -2.21
CA MET A 1 8.73 27.47 -1.69
C MET A 1 8.81 27.53 -0.19
N ALA A 2 7.71 27.29 0.54
CA ALA A 2 7.75 27.28 2.00
C ALA A 2 8.62 26.10 2.47
N THR A 3 9.64 26.38 3.26
CA THR A 3 10.50 25.38 3.89
C THR A 3 9.86 24.96 5.21
N PHE A 4 9.26 23.78 5.25
CA PHE A 4 8.66 23.24 6.46
C PHE A 4 9.74 22.53 7.29
N SER A 5 9.87 22.92 8.57
CA SER A 5 10.77 22.25 9.50
C SER A 5 10.14 20.96 10.06
N GLY A 6 10.96 20.06 10.61
CA GLY A 6 10.45 18.85 11.27
C GLY A 6 9.51 19.16 12.45
N THR A 7 9.71 20.30 13.11
CA THR A 7 8.84 20.80 14.19
C THR A 7 7.48 21.29 13.69
N ASP A 8 7.40 21.85 12.49
CA ASP A 8 6.10 22.23 11.88
C ASP A 8 5.31 20.97 11.54
N ARG A 9 5.98 19.99 10.93
CA ARG A 9 5.38 18.71 10.55
C ARG A 9 4.74 18.00 11.73
N LEU A 10 5.44 17.92 12.87
CA LEU A 10 4.94 17.23 14.05
C LEU A 10 3.72 17.94 14.66
N ARG A 11 3.74 19.27 14.74
CA ARG A 11 2.63 20.06 15.28
C ARG A 11 1.35 19.88 14.45
N ASP A 12 1.46 20.01 13.12
CA ASP A 12 0.30 19.89 12.23
C ASP A 12 -0.24 18.47 12.18
N LEU A 13 0.65 17.46 12.22
CA LEU A 13 0.25 16.05 12.31
C LEU A 13 -0.48 15.75 13.63
N GLN A 14 -0.01 16.32 14.74
CA GLN A 14 -0.68 16.18 16.04
C GLN A 14 -2.04 16.88 16.04
N ALA A 15 -2.15 18.07 15.46
CA ALA A 15 -3.43 18.77 15.32
C ALA A 15 -4.43 17.94 14.51
N PHE A 16 -3.97 17.32 13.41
CA PHE A 16 -4.77 16.38 12.63
C PHE A 16 -5.19 15.15 13.45
N ASP A 17 -4.27 14.46 14.14
CA ASP A 17 -4.60 13.28 14.94
C ASP A 17 -5.58 13.60 16.09
N ASN A 18 -5.47 14.79 16.68
CA ASN A 18 -6.39 15.25 17.73
C ASN A 18 -7.82 15.46 17.22
N THR A 19 -8.04 15.66 15.91
CA THR A 19 -9.41 15.69 15.35
C THR A 19 -10.10 14.33 15.45
N LYS A 20 -9.34 13.24 15.53
CA LYS A 20 -9.81 11.84 15.50
C LYS A 20 -10.72 11.50 14.32
N ALA A 21 -10.74 12.35 13.28
CA ALA A 21 -11.58 12.17 12.09
C ALA A 21 -10.95 11.26 11.03
N GLY A 22 -9.65 10.97 11.16
CA GLY A 22 -8.89 10.19 10.19
C GLY A 22 -8.80 10.86 8.81
N VAL A 23 -8.24 10.16 7.82
CA VAL A 23 -8.08 10.70 6.46
C VAL A 23 -9.43 10.92 5.76
N LYS A 24 -10.47 10.17 6.11
CA LYS A 24 -11.84 10.40 5.64
C LYS A 24 -12.34 11.80 6.03
N GLY A 25 -12.02 12.29 7.23
CA GLY A 25 -12.38 13.64 7.66
C GLY A 25 -11.82 14.74 6.76
N LEU A 26 -10.65 14.52 6.15
CA LEU A 26 -10.08 15.46 5.17
C LEU A 26 -10.88 15.48 3.87
N VAL A 27 -11.33 14.31 3.42
CA VAL A 27 -12.16 14.16 2.21
C VAL A 27 -13.51 14.82 2.42
N ASP A 28 -14.16 14.54 3.56
CA ASP A 28 -15.47 15.09 3.90
C ASP A 28 -15.42 16.62 4.07
N ALA A 29 -14.30 17.17 4.55
CA ALA A 29 -14.05 18.61 4.67
C ALA A 29 -13.76 19.30 3.32
N GLY A 30 -13.67 18.55 2.21
CA GLY A 30 -13.44 19.11 0.88
C GLY A 30 -12.03 19.65 0.66
N VAL A 31 -11.03 19.11 1.36
CA VAL A 31 -9.62 19.51 1.17
C VAL A 31 -9.18 19.25 -0.27
N THR A 32 -8.63 20.28 -0.93
CA THR A 32 -8.25 20.24 -2.35
C THR A 32 -6.78 19.92 -2.60
N ALA A 33 -5.96 19.90 -1.55
CA ALA A 33 -4.53 19.63 -1.63
C ALA A 33 -4.07 18.66 -0.53
N ILE A 34 -3.22 17.70 -0.88
CA ILE A 34 -2.67 16.72 0.08
C ILE A 34 -1.84 17.47 1.13
N PRO A 35 -2.16 17.35 2.43
CA PRO A 35 -1.37 17.97 3.48
C PRO A 35 0.08 17.53 3.43
N TYR A 36 1.02 18.45 3.63
CA TYR A 36 2.43 18.19 3.35
C TYR A 36 3.02 17.06 4.21
N PHE A 37 2.47 16.82 5.41
CA PHE A 37 2.90 15.74 6.29
C PHE A 37 2.52 14.32 5.78
N PHE A 38 1.61 14.21 4.81
CA PHE A 38 1.29 12.98 4.06
C PHE A 38 2.09 12.82 2.78
N ARG A 39 2.91 13.81 2.39
CA ARG A 39 3.74 13.70 1.20
C ARG A 39 4.96 12.85 1.54
N HIS A 40 5.09 11.71 0.89
CA HIS A 40 6.32 10.93 0.97
C HIS A 40 7.50 11.77 0.46
N HIS A 41 8.66 11.61 1.10
CA HIS A 41 9.90 12.08 0.52
C HIS A 41 10.10 11.40 -0.83
N PRO A 42 10.76 12.06 -1.80
CA PRO A 42 11.13 11.41 -3.04
C PRO A 42 11.82 10.10 -2.72
N ASP A 43 11.29 9.01 -3.26
CA ASP A 43 11.89 7.70 -3.06
C ASP A 43 13.30 7.73 -3.66
N PRO A 44 14.35 7.30 -2.95
CA PRO A 44 15.69 7.21 -3.54
C PRO A 44 15.74 6.26 -4.75
N LEU A 45 14.77 5.36 -4.87
CA LEU A 45 14.64 4.45 -5.98
C LEU A 45 13.66 5.01 -7.03
N PRO A 46 14.01 4.97 -8.33
CA PRO A 46 13.04 5.31 -9.36
C PRO A 46 11.86 4.35 -9.25
N ILE A 47 10.63 4.89 -9.24
CA ILE A 47 9.43 4.08 -9.41
C ILE A 47 9.59 3.37 -10.75
N ALA A 48 9.79 2.04 -10.70
CA ALA A 48 9.87 1.24 -11.90
C ALA A 48 8.59 1.49 -12.71
N ALA A 49 8.74 1.78 -14.00
CA ALA A 49 7.59 1.83 -14.89
C ALA A 49 6.81 0.51 -14.72
N PRO A 50 5.46 0.56 -14.72
CA PRO A 50 4.67 -0.66 -14.65
C PRO A 50 5.17 -1.62 -15.73
N SER A 51 5.68 -2.77 -15.29
CA SER A 51 6.16 -3.81 -16.19
C SER A 51 4.98 -4.29 -17.02
N GLU A 52 5.10 -4.30 -18.35
CA GLU A 52 4.09 -4.90 -19.24
C GLU A 52 3.92 -6.41 -18.97
N ALA A 53 4.92 -7.04 -18.35
CA ALA A 53 4.72 -8.31 -17.69
C ALA A 53 3.90 -8.06 -16.42
N ALA A 54 2.58 -7.98 -16.59
CA ALA A 54 1.66 -8.19 -15.50
C ALA A 54 1.98 -9.57 -14.92
N ALA A 55 2.77 -9.60 -13.85
CA ALA A 55 2.83 -10.76 -12.98
C ALA A 55 1.41 -10.86 -12.39
N ALA A 56 0.54 -11.58 -13.08
CA ALA A 56 -0.80 -11.84 -12.60
C ALA A 56 -0.65 -12.53 -11.24
N ILE A 57 -1.24 -11.93 -10.21
CA ILE A 57 -1.32 -12.58 -8.90
C ILE A 57 -1.99 -13.93 -9.14
N LEU A 58 -1.31 -15.00 -8.71
CA LEU A 58 -1.70 -16.37 -9.03
C LEU A 58 -2.99 -16.69 -8.29
N VAL A 59 -4.07 -17.03 -8.99
CA VAL A 59 -5.31 -17.50 -8.33
C VAL A 59 -5.24 -19.01 -8.15
N ILE A 60 -5.29 -19.46 -6.89
CA ILE A 60 -5.26 -20.89 -6.54
C ILE A 60 -6.63 -21.35 -6.05
N ASP A 61 -7.25 -22.28 -6.78
CA ASP A 61 -8.54 -22.87 -6.40
C ASP A 61 -8.35 -23.95 -5.33
N LEU A 62 -8.58 -23.58 -4.07
CA LEU A 62 -8.44 -24.47 -2.92
C LEU A 62 -9.53 -25.56 -2.86
N ALA A 63 -10.65 -25.41 -3.58
CA ALA A 63 -11.70 -26.43 -3.59
C ALA A 63 -11.22 -27.74 -4.25
N LYS A 64 -10.17 -27.68 -5.09
CA LYS A 64 -9.55 -28.86 -5.70
C LYS A 64 -8.72 -29.70 -4.73
N ALA A 65 -8.51 -29.24 -3.50
CA ALA A 65 -7.75 -30.00 -2.51
C ALA A 65 -8.43 -31.33 -2.13
N ASP A 66 -9.75 -31.43 -2.27
CA ASP A 66 -10.50 -32.67 -2.06
C ASP A 66 -10.19 -33.73 -3.15
N VAL A 67 -9.72 -33.28 -4.32
CA VAL A 67 -9.35 -34.14 -5.46
C VAL A 67 -7.85 -34.42 -5.46
N ASP A 68 -7.03 -33.38 -5.30
CA ASP A 68 -5.57 -33.49 -5.27
C ASP A 68 -4.96 -32.42 -4.35
N ARG A 69 -4.94 -32.73 -3.05
CA ARG A 69 -4.30 -31.89 -2.02
C ARG A 69 -2.82 -31.67 -2.29
N GLY A 70 -2.11 -32.65 -2.87
CA GLY A 70 -0.67 -32.55 -3.12
C GLY A 70 -0.36 -31.47 -4.16
N HIS A 71 -1.11 -31.46 -5.25
CA HIS A 71 -0.99 -30.44 -6.29
C HIS A 71 -1.29 -29.04 -5.75
N VAL A 72 -2.39 -28.86 -5.02
CA VAL A 72 -2.77 -27.56 -4.44
C VAL A 72 -1.70 -27.04 -3.48
N VAL A 73 -1.17 -27.89 -2.59
CA VAL A 73 -0.07 -27.50 -1.68
C VAL A 73 1.19 -27.10 -2.45
N SER A 74 1.51 -27.79 -3.55
CA SER A 74 2.66 -27.45 -4.38
C SER A 74 2.49 -26.09 -5.06
N GLN A 75 1.28 -25.76 -5.52
CA GLN A 75 0.99 -24.44 -6.12
C GLN A 75 1.13 -23.32 -5.09
N VAL A 76 0.57 -23.51 -3.88
CA VAL A 76 0.69 -22.54 -2.78
C VAL A 76 2.15 -22.30 -2.41
N ARG A 77 2.94 -23.37 -2.25
CA ARG A 77 4.38 -23.25 -1.94
C ARG A 77 5.09 -22.44 -3.02
N SER A 78 4.89 -22.80 -4.30
CA SER A 78 5.55 -22.12 -5.42
C SER A 78 5.19 -20.63 -5.49
N ALA A 79 3.93 -20.28 -5.26
CA ALA A 79 3.47 -18.90 -5.29
C ALA A 79 4.04 -18.07 -4.13
N ALA A 80 4.05 -18.65 -2.92
CA ALA A 80 4.64 -18.03 -1.74
C ALA A 80 6.15 -17.78 -1.90
N GLU A 81 6.89 -18.74 -2.47
CA GLU A 81 8.33 -18.61 -2.70
C GLU A 81 8.68 -17.62 -3.82
N SER A 82 7.86 -17.55 -4.87
CA SER A 82 8.16 -16.73 -6.06
C SER A 82 7.70 -15.27 -5.92
N ALA A 83 6.47 -15.07 -5.45
CA ALA A 83 5.82 -13.75 -5.39
C ALA A 83 5.44 -13.34 -3.97
N GLY A 84 5.23 -14.29 -3.06
CA GLY A 84 4.69 -14.02 -1.72
C GLY A 84 3.20 -13.62 -1.72
N LEU A 85 2.54 -13.67 -2.88
CA LEU A 85 1.15 -13.26 -3.11
C LEU A 85 0.46 -14.24 -4.07
N PHE A 86 -0.76 -14.65 -3.73
CA PHE A 86 -1.69 -15.49 -4.51
C PHE A 86 -3.11 -15.38 -3.91
#